data_AF-A0AAW4IKX9-F1
#
_entry.id   AF-A0AAW4IKX9-F1
#
_cell.length_a   1.000
_cell.length_b   1.000
_cell.length_c   1.000
_cell.angle_alpha   90.00
_cell.angle_beta   90.00
_cell.angle_gamma   90.00
#
_symmetry.space_group_name_H-M   'P 1'
#
loop_
_entity.id
_entity.type
_entity.pdbx_description
1 polymer ?
#
loop_
_entity_poly.entity_id
_entity_poly.type
_entity_poly.pdbx_seq_one_letter_code
_entity_poly.pdbx_strand_id
1 'polypeptide(L)'
;TLTQMKKRLEEAMNEAHEAEEIIPLMKEVIARFELVPDDLFETGAPESKVGIRKTSRVDQPSGGETSMYRDAHGNTWVGKGRRPKWLIEALGRGKTLEDFLPRERRLRSAK
;
A
#
# COMPACT_ATOMS: atom_id res chain seq x y z
N THR A 1 -30.52 11.76 24.41
CA THR A 1 -31.33 10.72 25.08
C THR A 1 -30.94 9.34 24.59
N LEU A 2 -31.22 8.26 25.31
CA LEU A 2 -30.88 6.88 24.92
C LEU A 2 -31.36 6.54 23.49
N THR A 3 -32.50 7.10 23.08
CA THR A 3 -33.06 7.00 21.74
C THR A 3 -32.13 7.55 20.65
N GLN A 4 -31.43 8.67 20.90
CA GLN A 4 -30.47 9.24 19.94
C GLN A 4 -29.24 8.35 19.76
N MET A 5 -28.76 7.71 20.83
CA MET A 5 -27.61 6.81 20.75
C MET A 5 -27.93 5.54 19.96
N LYS A 6 -29.11 4.96 20.19
CA LYS A 6 -29.59 3.79 19.42
C LYS A 6 -29.76 4.13 17.95
N LYS A 7 -30.37 5.28 17.64
CA LYS A 7 -30.52 5.75 16.26
C LYS A 7 -29.18 5.91 15.53
N ARG A 8 -28.16 6.47 16.19
CA ARG A 8 -26.81 6.60 15.62
C ARG A 8 -26.13 5.25 15.35
N LEU A 9 -26.38 4.26 16.21
CA LEU A 9 -25.84 2.90 16.02
C LEU A 9 -26.50 2.22 14.81
N GLU A 10 -27.82 2.34 14.70
CA GLU A 10 -28.58 1.79 13.57
C GLU A 10 -28.21 2.46 12.24
N GLU A 11 -28.03 3.77 12.25
CA GLU A 11 -27.58 4.55 11.08
C GLU A 11 -26.18 4.13 10.62
N ALA A 12 -25.22 3.97 11.55
CA ALA A 12 -23.89 3.48 11.23
C ALA A 12 -23.87 2.03 10.70
N MET A 13 -24.78 1.18 11.20
CA MET A 13 -24.94 -0.18 10.69
C MET A 13 -25.54 -0.19 9.28
N ASN A 14 -26.47 0.72 8.98
CA ASN A 14 -27.03 0.88 7.64
C ASN A 14 -25.98 1.44 6.66
N GLU A 15 -25.22 2.45 7.07
CA GLU A 15 -24.13 3.03 6.27
C GLU A 15 -23.06 1.99 5.91
N ALA A 16 -22.70 1.12 6.86
CA ALA A 16 -21.78 0.02 6.62
C ALA A 16 -22.33 -0.98 5.59
N HIS A 17 -23.63 -1.32 5.70
CA HIS A 17 -24.29 -2.22 4.74
C HIS A 17 -24.36 -1.61 3.34
N GLU A 18 -24.70 -0.33 3.22
CA GLU A 18 -24.69 0.41 1.96
C GLU A 18 -23.29 0.46 1.34
N ALA A 19 -22.25 0.67 2.16
CA ALA A 19 -20.87 0.62 1.69
C ALA A 19 -20.50 -0.78 1.17
N GLU A 20 -20.90 -1.85 1.87
CA GLU A 20 -20.67 -3.23 1.42
C GLU A 20 -21.35 -3.55 0.09
N GLU A 21 -22.50 -2.96 -0.21
CA GLU A 21 -23.19 -3.10 -1.49
C GLU A 21 -22.52 -2.27 -2.62
N ILE A 22 -22.00 -1.08 -2.31
CA ILE A 22 -21.39 -0.18 -3.30
C ILE A 22 -19.97 -0.63 -3.67
N ILE A 23 -19.20 -1.17 -2.73
CA ILE A 23 -17.82 -1.63 -2.97
C ILE A 23 -17.68 -2.59 -4.16
N PRO A 24 -18.47 -3.68 -4.31
CA PRO A 24 -18.35 -4.58 -5.45
C PRO A 24 -18.70 -3.90 -6.76
N LEU A 25 -19.72 -3.02 -6.79
CA LEU A 25 -20.08 -2.22 -7.96
C LEU A 25 -18.92 -1.31 -8.38
N MET A 26 -18.30 -0.62 -7.42
CA MET A 26 -17.18 0.27 -7.69
C MET A 26 -15.94 -0.50 -8.16
N LYS A 27 -15.68 -1.70 -7.63
CA LYS A 27 -14.62 -2.58 -8.13
C LYS A 27 -14.85 -3.02 -9.58
N GLU A 28 -16.09 -3.32 -9.97
CA GLU A 28 -16.43 -3.66 -11.35
C GLU A 28 -16.20 -2.48 -12.29
N VAL A 29 -16.62 -1.28 -11.89
CA VAL A 29 -16.40 -0.04 -12.66
C VAL A 29 -14.91 0.24 -12.82
N ILE A 30 -14.11 0.11 -11.76
CA ILE A 30 -12.65 0.26 -11.82
C ILE A 30 -12.04 -0.73 -12.82
N ALA A 31 -12.46 -1.99 -12.80
CA ALA A 31 -11.96 -3.02 -13.71
C ALA A 31 -12.37 -2.79 -15.16
N ARG A 32 -13.62 -2.35 -15.41
CA ARG A 32 -14.15 -2.11 -16.75
C ARG A 32 -13.49 -0.92 -17.44
N PHE A 33 -13.23 0.14 -16.68
CA PHE A 33 -12.71 1.41 -17.21
C PHE A 33 -11.21 1.59 -16.95
N GLU A 34 -10.55 0.57 -16.39
CA GLU A 34 -9.13 0.59 -16.01
C GLU A 34 -8.75 1.84 -15.19
N LEU A 35 -9.67 2.30 -14.34
CA LEU A 35 -9.49 3.54 -13.57
C LEU A 35 -8.30 3.41 -12.64
N VAL A 36 -7.38 4.37 -12.73
CA VAL A 36 -6.25 4.45 -11.81
C VAL A 36 -6.60 5.36 -10.62
N PRO A 37 -5.93 5.23 -9.48
CA PRO A 37 -6.21 6.07 -8.31
C PRO A 37 -6.21 7.58 -8.59
N ASP A 38 -5.38 8.06 -9.53
CA ASP A 38 -5.36 9.46 -9.97
C ASP A 38 -6.68 9.92 -10.63
N ASP A 39 -7.50 9.01 -11.18
CA ASP A 39 -8.80 9.32 -11.79
C ASP A 39 -9.95 9.36 -10.76
N LEU A 40 -9.74 8.79 -9.57
CA LEU A 40 -10.78 8.59 -8.55
C LEU A 40 -10.61 9.48 -7.33
N PHE A 41 -9.36 9.80 -6.99
CA PHE A 41 -9.03 10.59 -5.83
C PHE A 41 -8.43 11.91 -6.29
N GLU A 42 -9.17 13.00 -6.13
CA GLU A 42 -8.57 14.34 -6.15
C GLU A 42 -7.59 14.39 -4.98
N THR A 43 -6.31 14.16 -5.29
CA THR A 43 -5.25 14.22 -4.29
C THR A 43 -5.21 15.65 -3.77
N GLY A 44 -5.74 15.86 -2.56
CA GLY A 44 -5.64 17.11 -1.81
C GLY A 44 -4.22 17.40 -1.34
N ALA A 45 -3.28 17.51 -2.28
CA ALA A 45 -2.00 18.16 -2.07
C ALA A 45 -1.99 19.43 -2.95
N PRO A 46 -1.87 20.63 -2.37
CA PRO A 46 -1.72 21.84 -3.16
C PRO A 46 -0.41 21.75 -3.94
N GLU A 47 -0.49 22.20 -5.19
CA GLU A 47 0.59 22.39 -6.15
C GLU A 47 2.02 22.31 -5.58
N SER A 48 2.73 21.25 -5.91
CA SER A 48 4.19 21.26 -5.97
C SER A 48 4.57 20.86 -7.38
N LYS A 49 4.89 21.87 -8.18
CA LYS A 49 5.25 21.70 -9.58
C LYS A 49 6.54 20.90 -9.74
N VAL A 50 6.63 20.29 -10.93
CA VAL A 50 7.82 19.97 -11.72
C VAL A 50 8.25 18.49 -11.73
N GLY A 51 7.85 17.82 -12.84
CA GLY A 51 8.55 16.72 -13.50
C GLY A 51 8.43 15.36 -12.81
N ILE A 52 8.03 14.27 -13.44
CA ILE A 52 8.53 13.74 -14.71
C ILE A 52 7.47 12.78 -15.28
N ARG A 53 7.40 12.77 -16.61
CA ARG A 53 6.59 11.90 -17.46
C ARG A 53 6.73 10.42 -17.09
N LYS A 54 5.61 9.70 -17.27
CA LYS A 54 5.48 8.28 -17.66
C LYS A 54 6.82 7.59 -18.00
N THR A 55 7.06 6.42 -17.42
CA THR A 55 7.21 5.17 -18.20
C THR A 55 7.17 3.95 -17.30
N SER A 56 6.33 3.01 -17.69
CA SER A 56 6.45 1.60 -17.35
C SER A 56 7.86 1.07 -17.67
N ARG A 57 8.32 0.17 -16.80
CA ARG A 57 9.37 -0.84 -16.98
C ARG A 57 10.84 -0.40 -17.10
N VAL A 58 11.64 -1.35 -16.59
CA VAL A 58 13.07 -1.63 -16.82
C VAL A 58 14.02 -1.06 -15.76
N ASP A 59 14.55 -2.00 -14.98
CA ASP A 59 15.97 -2.14 -14.60
C ASP A 59 16.81 -0.86 -14.78
N GLN A 60 17.24 -0.21 -13.70
CA GLN A 60 18.67 -0.06 -13.36
C GLN A 60 18.95 0.85 -12.14
N PRO A 61 20.16 0.74 -11.55
CA PRO A 61 20.41 0.88 -10.13
C PRO A 61 20.93 2.26 -9.74
N SER A 62 20.52 2.72 -8.57
CA SER A 62 21.21 3.77 -7.81
C SER A 62 20.88 3.48 -6.34
N GLY A 63 21.83 3.00 -5.54
CA GLY A 63 23.01 3.80 -5.18
C GLY A 63 22.56 4.85 -4.16
N GLY A 64 22.11 4.39 -3.00
CA GLY A 64 21.51 5.25 -1.97
C GLY A 64 20.80 4.44 -0.90
N GLU A 65 21.58 3.62 -0.20
CA GLU A 65 21.42 3.08 1.17
C GLU A 65 20.13 3.43 1.96
N THR A 66 18.97 3.13 1.39
CA THR A 66 17.70 3.11 2.12
C THR A 66 17.28 1.65 2.09
N SER A 67 17.67 0.92 3.13
CA SER A 67 17.30 -0.47 3.36
C SER A 67 15.79 -0.64 3.23
N MET A 68 15.35 -0.97 2.01
CA MET A 68 13.95 -1.16 1.66
C MET A 68 13.61 -2.62 1.89
N TYR A 69 13.07 -2.93 3.07
CA TYR A 69 12.61 -4.27 3.40
C TYR A 69 11.47 -4.68 2.47
N ARG A 70 11.47 -5.90 1.97
CA ARG A 70 10.48 -6.44 1.04
C ARG A 70 10.12 -7.88 1.39
N ASP A 71 8.84 -8.21 1.34
CA ASP A 71 8.36 -9.59 1.51
C ASP A 71 8.11 -10.31 0.17
N ALA A 72 7.78 -11.60 0.26
CA ALA A 72 7.44 -12.43 -0.89
C ALA A 72 6.11 -12.06 -1.57
N HIS A 73 5.25 -11.30 -0.89
CA HIS A 73 3.95 -10.86 -1.39
C HIS A 73 4.01 -9.48 -2.07
N GLY A 74 5.20 -8.87 -2.15
CA GLY A 74 5.42 -7.57 -2.78
C GLY A 74 5.22 -6.37 -1.86
N ASN A 75 4.99 -6.58 -0.57
CA ASN A 75 4.95 -5.50 0.41
C ASN A 75 6.37 -4.96 0.64
N THR A 76 6.49 -3.64 0.76
CA THR A 76 7.77 -2.98 1.04
C THR A 76 7.68 -2.04 2.24
N TRP A 77 8.81 -1.87 2.94
CA TRP A 77 8.93 -0.95 4.07
C TRP A 77 10.32 -0.32 4.08
N VAL A 78 10.36 1.01 4.14
CA VAL A 78 11.59 1.81 4.04
C VAL A 78 12.38 1.91 5.36
N GLY A 79 11.98 1.17 6.40
CA GLY A 79 12.62 1.23 7.72
C GLY A 79 12.27 2.45 8.57
N LYS A 80 11.37 3.32 8.09
CA LYS A 80 10.93 4.55 8.78
C LYS A 80 9.48 4.43 9.28
N GLY A 81 9.23 4.93 10.49
CA GLY A 81 7.89 4.95 11.10
C GLY A 81 7.44 3.61 11.70
N ARG A 82 6.13 3.47 11.94
CA ARG A 82 5.54 2.27 12.55
C ARG A 82 5.77 1.06 11.63
N ARG A 83 6.22 -0.05 12.21
CA ARG A 83 6.39 -1.32 11.49
C ARG A 83 5.04 -1.81 10.94
N PRO A 84 4.96 -2.20 9.66
CA PRO A 84 3.75 -2.80 9.10
C PRO A 84 3.38 -4.13 9.77
N LYS A 85 2.09 -4.50 9.70
CA LYS A 85 1.57 -5.74 10.29
C LYS A 85 2.30 -6.99 9.76
N TRP A 86 2.53 -7.08 8.45
CA TRP A 86 3.23 -8.19 7.80
C TRP A 86 4.63 -8.41 8.38
N LEU A 87 5.33 -7.32 8.71
CA LEU A 87 6.68 -7.38 9.25
C LEU A 87 6.67 -7.83 10.71
N ILE A 88 5.70 -7.37 11.50
CA ILE A 88 5.50 -7.81 12.89
C ILE A 88 5.19 -9.31 12.94
N GLU A 89 4.28 -9.78 12.07
CA GLU A 89 3.92 -11.19 11.96
C GLU A 89 5.12 -12.04 11.52
N ALA A 90 5.92 -11.55 10.58
CA ALA A 90 7.14 -12.21 10.15
C ALA A 90 8.19 -12.34 11.27
N LEU A 91 8.41 -11.28 12.03
CA LEU A 91 9.30 -11.30 13.20
C LEU A 91 8.79 -12.29 14.26
N GLY A 92 7.47 -12.37 14.47
CA GLY A 92 6.85 -13.37 15.35
C GLY A 92 7.01 -14.82 14.89
N ARG A 93 7.22 -15.04 13.58
CA ARG A 93 7.50 -16.36 12.99
C ARG A 93 9.00 -16.74 13.06
N GLY A 94 9.83 -15.94 13.72
CA GLY A 94 11.26 -16.19 13.87
C GLY A 94 12.11 -15.75 12.68
N LYS A 95 11.55 -15.02 11.72
CA LYS A 95 12.33 -14.35 10.68
C LYS A 95 12.97 -13.09 11.24
N THR A 96 14.13 -12.70 10.71
CA THR A 96 14.81 -11.48 11.12
C THR A 96 14.58 -10.37 10.09
N LEU A 97 14.90 -9.14 10.46
CA LEU A 97 14.70 -7.97 9.60
C LEU A 97 15.56 -8.08 8.32
N GLU A 98 16.72 -8.73 8.43
CA GLU A 98 17.68 -8.96 7.36
C GLU A 98 17.16 -9.93 6.28
N ASP A 99 16.24 -10.84 6.63
CA ASP A 99 15.59 -11.74 5.66
C ASP A 99 14.74 -10.97 4.64
N PHE A 100 14.30 -9.77 5.02
CA PHE A 100 13.49 -8.89 4.19
C PHE A 100 14.34 -7.85 3.45
N LEU A 101 15.64 -7.74 3.73
CA LEU A 101 16.47 -6.86 2.92
C LEU A 101 16.49 -7.40 1.49
N PRO A 102 16.48 -6.53 0.46
CA PRO A 102 16.71 -6.96 -0.89
C PRO A 102 18.08 -7.61 -0.87
N ARG A 103 18.10 -8.93 -1.05
CA ARG A 103 19.35 -9.68 -1.08
C ARG A 103 20.21 -9.01 -2.12
N GLU A 104 21.23 -8.30 -1.64
CA GLU A 104 22.21 -7.64 -2.46
C GLU A 104 22.61 -8.67 -3.49
N ARG A 105 22.37 -8.32 -4.76
CA ARG A 105 22.64 -9.16 -5.92
C ARG A 105 24.12 -9.48 -5.82
N ARG A 106 24.48 -10.60 -5.18
CA ARG A 106 25.85 -11.05 -5.02
C ARG A 106 26.44 -10.99 -6.41
N LEU A 107 27.28 -10.00 -6.65
CA LEU A 107 28.12 -9.97 -7.82
C LEU A 107 28.83 -11.30 -7.77
N ARG A 108 28.51 -12.18 -8.73
CA ARG A 108 29.20 -13.45 -8.87
C ARG A 108 30.66 -13.08 -9.04
N SER A 109 31.44 -13.32 -8.00
CA SER A 109 32.88 -13.45 -8.11
C SER A 109 33.11 -14.59 -9.10
N ALA A 110 33.53 -14.24 -10.30
CA ALA A 110 34.06 -15.15 -11.29
C ALA A 110 35.51 -14.74 -11.51
N LYS A 111 36.36 -15.49 -10.81
CA LYS A 111 37.77 -15.84 -10.98
C LYS A 111 38.63 -15.04 -11.97
#